data_AF-A0A1Q6X856-F1
#
_entry.id   AF-A0A1Q6X856-F1
#
_cell.length_a   1.000
_cell.length_b   1.000
_cell.length_c   1.000
_cell.angle_alpha   90.00
_cell.angle_beta   90.00
_cell.angle_gamma   90.00
#
_symmetry.space_group_name_H-M   'P 1'
#
loop_
_entity.id
_entity.type
_entity.pdbx_description
1 polymer ?
#
loop_
_entity_poly.entity_id
_entity_poly.type
_entity_poly.pdbx_seq_one_letter_code
_entity_poly.pdbx_strand_id
1 'polypeptide(L)'
;MIVATSRLTNIAKLASHPLPIAAGSERWFIQALVKAAVEEDLVDEAATTAAPEAFAALKAAVAGLSWEVLTARTGTSREVVIEAVRLYAEVPKAVILCAEGVTRQVEGYASVLNLVDLAWVTGKLTRPGCGVNALPEEANEQGAVDMGVASELLPGQALYGDEDGRAKFATAWCCSLPPPDPSATLMEILKRCREGGIKALYLVGENPLATLPASTGVREALEKVELLVCQDPFLTETGRLAHVVLPATTFAEKDGTFTNLEGKVNRVRPALEPYEEARPDWEIFAALGTGLGYPMEYEAAQDVQREIMKLLPGYYNLGEPRPVTAQPEGYLRNGYVREVAARYAAGAEADGARPFTLTIGQVLYHSGKLSTRASGLVQLYPSKGRLQMNPEDLAQLQIGPQDVVRVTSANGALELRTEPNHDLARGTCFFPEHFNEPPIKDLAECVVDPTTGVPAFKLARVAITKA
;
A
#
# COMPACT_ATOMS: atom_id res chain seq x y z
N MET A 1 22.46 2.66 8.32
CA MET A 1 21.15 2.63 7.64
C MET A 1 21.37 2.63 6.14
N ILE A 2 20.74 1.71 5.40
CA ILE A 2 20.73 1.65 3.94
C ILE A 2 19.37 2.15 3.47
N VAL A 3 19.32 3.07 2.50
CA VAL A 3 18.06 3.58 1.95
C VAL A 3 18.13 3.52 0.43
N ALA A 4 17.41 2.57 -0.16
CA ALA A 4 17.27 2.44 -1.60
C ALA A 4 16.00 3.14 -2.07
N THR A 5 16.12 4.16 -2.92
CA THR A 5 14.99 4.96 -3.38
C THR A 5 15.33 5.77 -4.63
N SER A 6 14.33 6.13 -5.42
CA SER A 6 14.48 6.97 -6.62
C SER A 6 14.48 8.48 -6.37
N ARG A 7 14.28 8.87 -5.11
CA ARG A 7 14.32 10.25 -4.66
C ARG A 7 15.15 10.37 -3.39
N LEU A 8 16.02 11.36 -3.29
CA LEU A 8 16.77 11.69 -2.09
C LEU A 8 15.84 12.25 -0.99
N THR A 9 15.14 11.34 -0.31
CA THR A 9 14.23 11.64 0.80
C THR A 9 14.98 12.15 2.04
N ASN A 10 14.25 12.73 2.99
CA ASN A 10 14.85 13.17 4.25
C ASN A 10 15.57 12.03 4.99
N ILE A 11 15.00 10.81 4.96
CA ILE A 11 15.65 9.64 5.57
C ILE A 11 16.88 9.20 4.78
N ALA A 12 16.89 9.31 3.45
CA ALA A 12 18.06 9.04 2.63
C ALA A 12 19.20 10.03 2.92
N LYS A 13 18.90 11.32 3.15
CA LYS A 13 19.90 12.34 3.53
C LYS A 13 20.56 12.06 4.89
N LEU A 14 19.88 11.32 5.76
CA LEU A 14 20.37 10.88 7.07
C LEU A 14 20.96 9.46 7.03
N ALA A 15 20.88 8.76 5.91
CA ALA A 15 21.38 7.41 5.76
C ALA A 15 22.90 7.40 5.65
N SER A 16 23.53 6.40 6.25
CA SER A 16 24.96 6.14 6.06
C SER A 16 25.24 5.64 4.63
N HIS A 17 24.27 4.96 4.01
CA HIS A 17 24.36 4.41 2.66
C HIS A 17 23.07 4.76 1.88
N PRO A 18 22.94 6.00 1.37
CA PRO A 18 21.87 6.33 0.42
C PRO A 18 22.18 5.69 -0.93
N LEU A 19 21.26 4.86 -1.43
CA LEU A 19 21.39 4.13 -2.68
C LEU A 19 20.35 4.63 -3.68
N PRO A 20 20.71 5.55 -4.59
CA PRO A 20 19.80 5.97 -5.63
C PRO A 20 19.55 4.81 -6.60
N ILE A 21 18.27 4.51 -6.84
CA ILE A 21 17.81 3.54 -7.84
C ILE A 21 16.89 4.23 -8.84
N ALA A 22 16.71 3.67 -10.03
CA ALA A 22 15.76 4.19 -11.00
C ALA A 22 14.31 4.10 -10.48
N ALA A 23 13.47 5.09 -10.80
CA ALA A 23 12.07 5.07 -10.39
C ALA A 23 11.31 3.89 -11.00
N GLY A 24 10.65 3.11 -10.13
CA GLY A 24 9.95 1.89 -10.49
C GLY A 24 10.85 0.66 -10.59
N SER A 25 12.14 0.77 -10.28
CA SER A 25 13.08 -0.34 -10.37
C SER A 25 13.19 -1.19 -9.09
N GLU A 26 12.38 -0.90 -8.06
CA GLU A 26 12.48 -1.48 -6.71
C GLU A 26 12.51 -3.01 -6.74
N ARG A 27 11.64 -3.64 -7.54
CA ARG A 27 11.60 -5.11 -7.68
C ARG A 27 12.94 -5.70 -8.16
N TRP A 28 13.58 -5.07 -9.13
CA TRP A 28 14.83 -5.55 -9.70
C TRP A 28 15.98 -5.34 -8.72
N PHE A 29 15.95 -4.25 -7.95
CA PHE A 29 16.94 -4.02 -6.91
C PHE A 29 16.83 -5.08 -5.80
N ILE A 30 15.61 -5.42 -5.38
CA ILE A 30 15.36 -6.48 -4.39
C ILE A 30 15.83 -7.85 -4.92
N GLN A 31 15.49 -8.19 -6.16
CA GLN A 31 15.97 -9.42 -6.81
C GLN A 31 17.50 -9.47 -6.90
N ALA A 32 18.14 -8.34 -7.20
CA ALA A 32 19.59 -8.22 -7.24
C ALA A 32 20.23 -8.44 -5.87
N LEU A 33 19.62 -7.97 -4.78
CA LEU A 33 20.08 -8.25 -3.41
C LEU A 33 20.02 -9.74 -3.10
N VAL A 34 18.93 -10.43 -3.43
CA VAL A 34 18.83 -11.89 -3.20
C VAL A 34 19.85 -12.64 -4.05
N LYS A 35 20.01 -12.28 -5.32
CA LYS A 35 21.03 -12.85 -6.21
C LYS A 35 22.43 -12.68 -5.63
N ALA A 36 22.78 -11.47 -5.18
CA ALA A 36 24.08 -11.19 -4.57
C ALA A 36 24.29 -11.98 -3.27
N ALA A 37 23.27 -12.09 -2.41
CA ALA A 37 23.37 -12.90 -1.19
C ALA A 37 23.75 -14.35 -1.49
N VAL A 38 23.14 -14.92 -2.54
CA VAL A 38 23.38 -16.30 -2.97
C VAL A 38 24.74 -16.47 -3.66
N GLU A 39 25.12 -15.57 -4.57
CA GLU A 39 26.37 -15.68 -5.34
C GLU A 39 27.62 -15.42 -4.48
N GLU A 40 27.49 -14.58 -3.46
CA GLU A 40 28.58 -14.19 -2.55
C GLU A 40 28.65 -15.08 -1.29
N ASP A 41 27.85 -16.16 -1.24
CA ASP A 41 27.78 -17.10 -0.12
C ASP A 41 27.48 -16.43 1.24
N LEU A 42 26.62 -15.41 1.23
CA LEU A 42 26.20 -14.63 2.40
C LEU A 42 24.96 -15.22 3.08
N VAL A 43 24.77 -16.54 2.95
CA VAL A 43 23.58 -17.25 3.43
C VAL A 43 23.80 -17.84 4.81
N ASP A 44 22.73 -17.93 5.60
CA ASP A 44 22.72 -18.62 6.89
C ASP A 44 22.60 -20.13 6.64
N GLU A 45 23.66 -20.86 6.98
CA GLU A 45 23.75 -22.32 6.75
C GLU A 45 22.61 -23.09 7.44
N ALA A 46 22.22 -22.68 8.66
CA ALA A 46 21.17 -23.36 9.40
C ALA A 46 19.80 -23.16 8.74
N ALA A 47 19.47 -21.94 8.33
CA ALA A 47 18.22 -21.61 7.65
C ALA A 47 18.09 -22.32 6.31
N THR A 48 19.17 -22.39 5.53
CA THR A 48 19.18 -23.03 4.21
C THR A 48 19.24 -24.56 4.28
N THR A 49 19.97 -25.13 5.24
CA THR A 49 20.01 -26.59 5.48
C THR A 49 18.67 -27.14 5.99
N ALA A 50 17.90 -26.32 6.72
CA ALA A 50 16.56 -26.70 7.18
C ALA A 50 15.53 -26.83 6.03
N ALA A 51 15.78 -26.20 4.88
CA ALA A 51 14.89 -26.23 3.71
C ALA A 51 15.69 -26.35 2.39
N PRO A 52 16.38 -27.48 2.16
CA PRO A 52 17.36 -27.62 1.08
C PRO A 52 16.74 -27.57 -0.31
N GLU A 53 15.53 -28.11 -0.49
CA GLU A 53 14.81 -28.08 -1.77
C GLU A 53 14.37 -26.66 -2.14
N ALA A 54 13.84 -25.91 -1.17
CA ALA A 54 13.47 -24.51 -1.37
C ALA A 54 14.70 -23.66 -1.72
N PHE A 55 15.83 -23.88 -1.03
CA PHE A 55 17.06 -23.15 -1.30
C PHE A 55 17.62 -23.49 -2.69
N ALA A 56 17.60 -24.78 -3.08
CA ALA A 56 17.99 -25.18 -4.42
C ALA A 56 17.13 -24.52 -5.51
N ALA A 57 15.81 -24.45 -5.30
CA ALA A 57 14.89 -23.79 -6.23
C ALA A 57 15.15 -22.28 -6.32
N LEU A 58 15.39 -21.60 -5.19
CA LEU A 58 15.75 -20.18 -5.17
C LEU A 58 17.08 -19.93 -5.89
N LYS A 59 18.12 -20.75 -5.65
CA LYS A 59 19.40 -20.66 -6.36
C LYS A 59 19.22 -20.76 -7.88
N ALA A 60 18.41 -21.71 -8.33
CA ALA A 60 18.10 -21.85 -9.76
C ALA A 60 17.36 -20.63 -10.31
N ALA A 61 16.40 -20.08 -9.56
CA ALA A 61 15.64 -18.90 -9.95
C ALA A 61 16.54 -17.66 -10.11
N VAL A 62 17.39 -17.35 -9.12
CA VAL A 62 18.28 -16.16 -9.17
C VAL A 62 19.44 -16.33 -10.15
N ALA A 63 19.85 -17.57 -10.47
CA ALA A 63 20.86 -17.84 -11.49
C ALA A 63 20.37 -17.41 -12.89
N GLY A 64 19.06 -17.44 -13.14
CA GLY A 64 18.46 -16.98 -14.40
C GLY A 64 18.49 -15.46 -14.61
N LEU A 65 18.81 -14.67 -13.57
CA LEU A 65 18.89 -13.22 -13.67
C LEU A 65 20.24 -12.76 -14.22
N SER A 66 20.19 -11.88 -15.23
CA SER A 66 21.38 -11.23 -15.81
C SER A 66 21.75 -9.97 -15.02
N TRP A 67 23.01 -9.87 -14.58
CA TRP A 67 23.56 -8.66 -13.97
C TRP A 67 23.52 -7.46 -14.91
N GLU A 68 23.71 -7.66 -16.22
CA GLU A 68 23.60 -6.60 -17.22
C GLU A 68 22.20 -5.98 -17.22
N VAL A 69 21.16 -6.83 -17.21
CA VAL A 69 19.77 -6.40 -17.15
C VAL A 69 19.47 -5.73 -15.81
N LEU A 70 19.89 -6.31 -14.69
CA LEU A 70 19.68 -5.75 -13.36
C LEU A 70 20.30 -4.36 -13.23
N THR A 71 21.56 -4.19 -13.66
CA THR A 71 22.25 -2.89 -13.63
C THR A 71 21.59 -1.88 -14.56
N ALA A 72 21.20 -2.28 -15.77
CA ALA A 72 20.48 -1.39 -16.69
C ALA A 72 19.12 -0.92 -16.15
N ARG A 73 18.38 -1.81 -15.46
CA ARG A 73 17.05 -1.50 -14.90
C ARG A 73 17.11 -0.66 -13.63
N THR A 74 18.03 -1.01 -12.73
CA THR A 74 18.15 -0.35 -11.43
C THR A 74 18.92 0.96 -11.51
N GLY A 75 19.77 1.12 -12.52
CA GLY A 75 20.75 2.20 -12.55
C GLY A 75 21.86 2.04 -11.50
N THR A 76 21.97 0.85 -10.89
CA THR A 76 22.92 0.56 -9.81
C THR A 76 23.89 -0.54 -10.24
N SER A 77 25.18 -0.37 -9.96
CA SER A 77 26.20 -1.36 -10.33
C SER A 77 26.11 -2.61 -9.46
N ARG A 78 26.63 -3.74 -9.98
CA ARG A 78 26.73 -5.00 -9.24
C ARG A 78 27.48 -4.82 -7.92
N GLU A 79 28.56 -4.04 -7.93
CA GLU A 79 29.43 -3.81 -6.77
C GLU A 79 28.67 -3.13 -5.64
N VAL A 80 27.85 -2.11 -5.96
CA VAL A 80 27.02 -1.40 -4.98
C VAL A 80 25.96 -2.33 -4.37
N VAL A 81 25.35 -3.20 -5.18
CA VAL A 81 24.39 -4.20 -4.69
C VAL A 81 25.07 -5.21 -3.76
N ILE A 82 26.25 -5.71 -4.14
CA ILE A 82 27.04 -6.63 -3.31
C ILE A 82 27.42 -5.98 -1.98
N GLU A 83 27.88 -4.73 -1.99
CA GLU A 83 28.21 -3.99 -0.76
C GLU A 83 26.98 -3.85 0.15
N ALA A 84 25.83 -3.46 -0.41
CA ALA A 84 24.59 -3.30 0.35
C ALA A 84 24.14 -4.61 0.99
N VAL A 85 24.20 -5.73 0.26
CA VAL A 85 23.78 -7.03 0.81
C VAL A 85 24.78 -7.58 1.83
N ARG A 86 26.10 -7.35 1.67
CA ARG A 86 27.11 -7.71 2.67
C ARG A 86 26.84 -7.00 4.00
N LEU A 87 26.65 -5.68 3.95
CA LEU A 87 26.30 -4.88 5.13
C LEU A 87 25.02 -5.40 5.82
N TYR A 88 24.01 -5.80 5.05
CA TYR A 88 22.79 -6.39 5.61
C TYR A 88 23.03 -7.80 6.16
N ALA A 89 23.75 -8.67 5.46
CA ALA A 89 23.95 -10.07 5.82
C ALA A 89 24.82 -10.24 7.07
N GLU A 90 25.91 -9.47 7.18
CA GLU A 90 26.92 -9.63 8.22
C GLU A 90 26.49 -9.10 9.60
N VAL A 91 25.53 -8.18 9.67
CA VAL A 91 25.07 -7.65 10.96
C VAL A 91 24.20 -8.66 11.71
N PRO A 92 24.35 -8.78 13.05
CA PRO A 92 23.58 -9.74 13.84
C PRO A 92 22.07 -9.49 13.79
N LYS A 93 21.66 -8.22 13.68
CA LYS A 93 20.27 -7.79 13.63
C LYS A 93 20.05 -6.76 12.54
N ALA A 94 19.07 -6.99 11.69
CA ALA A 94 18.62 -6.01 10.71
C ALA A 94 17.12 -6.17 10.44
N VAL A 95 16.45 -5.03 10.30
CA VAL A 95 15.04 -4.95 9.93
C VAL A 95 14.94 -4.34 8.54
N ILE A 96 14.13 -4.96 7.68
CA ILE A 96 13.74 -4.41 6.38
C ILE A 96 12.44 -3.64 6.59
N LEU A 97 12.43 -2.36 6.18
CA LEU A 97 11.23 -1.54 6.10
C LEU A 97 10.92 -1.28 4.62
N CYS A 98 9.72 -1.64 4.18
CA CYS A 98 9.21 -1.32 2.86
C CYS A 98 7.86 -0.59 2.97
N ALA A 99 7.44 0.12 1.93
CA ALA A 99 6.20 0.89 1.91
C ALA A 99 5.60 0.84 0.50
N GLU A 100 4.76 1.80 0.14
CA GLU A 100 4.05 1.86 -1.16
C GLU A 100 4.96 1.80 -2.39
N GLY A 101 6.21 2.26 -2.28
CA GLY A 101 7.23 2.12 -3.33
C GLY A 101 7.51 0.66 -3.71
N VAL A 102 7.10 -0.29 -2.88
CA VAL A 102 7.13 -1.73 -3.14
C VAL A 102 5.71 -2.30 -3.18
N THR A 103 4.88 -2.02 -2.17
CA THR A 103 3.58 -2.69 -2.00
C THR A 103 2.50 -2.25 -2.99
N ARG A 104 2.60 -1.05 -3.56
CA ARG A 104 1.64 -0.51 -4.55
C ARG A 104 2.25 -0.39 -5.94
N GLN A 105 3.14 -1.33 -6.27
CA GLN A 105 3.76 -1.48 -7.57
C GLN A 105 3.28 -2.73 -8.29
N VAL A 106 3.49 -2.78 -9.60
CA VAL A 106 3.32 -4.00 -10.40
C VAL A 106 4.22 -5.09 -9.81
N GLU A 107 3.64 -6.25 -9.50
CA GLU A 107 4.31 -7.35 -8.79
C GLU A 107 4.78 -6.99 -7.37
N GLY A 108 4.05 -6.09 -6.69
CA GLY A 108 4.32 -5.70 -5.30
C GLY A 108 4.28 -6.90 -4.34
N TYR A 109 3.31 -7.81 -4.52
CA TYR A 109 3.22 -9.04 -3.74
C TYR A 109 4.50 -9.90 -3.87
N ALA A 110 4.93 -10.15 -5.10
CA ALA A 110 6.16 -10.92 -5.36
C ALA A 110 7.40 -10.22 -4.80
N SER A 111 7.47 -8.89 -4.90
CA SER A 111 8.58 -8.08 -4.39
C SER A 111 8.70 -8.16 -2.85
N VAL A 112 7.57 -8.14 -2.13
CA VAL A 112 7.57 -8.39 -0.67
C VAL A 112 8.05 -9.80 -0.37
N LEU A 113 7.61 -10.81 -1.13
CA LEU A 113 8.11 -12.18 -0.95
C LEU A 113 9.61 -12.31 -1.28
N ASN A 114 10.16 -11.50 -2.18
CA ASN A 114 11.62 -11.48 -2.41
C ASN A 114 12.38 -10.85 -1.23
N LEU A 115 11.81 -9.85 -0.54
CA LEU A 115 12.36 -9.36 0.73
C LEU A 115 12.29 -10.43 1.84
N VAL A 116 11.21 -11.23 1.86
CA VAL A 116 11.09 -12.40 2.75
C VAL A 116 12.16 -13.45 2.41
N ASP A 117 12.40 -13.73 1.11
CA ASP A 117 13.48 -14.63 0.69
C ASP A 117 14.85 -14.11 1.17
N LEU A 118 15.13 -12.81 1.01
CA LEU A 118 16.37 -12.19 1.49
C LEU A 118 16.54 -12.34 3.00
N ALA A 119 15.49 -12.05 3.78
CA ALA A 119 15.51 -12.21 5.23
C ALA A 119 15.65 -13.69 5.63
N TRP A 120 15.03 -14.61 4.89
CA TRP A 120 15.14 -16.04 5.14
C TRP A 120 16.56 -16.55 4.88
N VAL A 121 17.10 -16.33 3.69
CA VAL A 121 18.42 -16.88 3.32
C VAL A 121 19.54 -16.27 4.14
N THR A 122 19.37 -15.08 4.73
CA THR A 122 20.36 -14.44 5.61
C THR A 122 20.12 -14.71 7.11
N GLY A 123 19.21 -15.63 7.47
CA GLY A 123 18.94 -16.05 8.85
C GLY A 123 18.24 -14.99 9.70
N LYS A 124 17.60 -14.01 9.07
CA LYS A 124 16.97 -12.83 9.72
C LYS A 124 15.46 -12.91 9.82
N LEU A 125 14.80 -13.81 9.09
CA LEU A 125 13.34 -13.89 9.08
C LEU A 125 12.74 -14.24 10.46
N THR A 126 13.36 -15.19 11.18
CA THR A 126 12.87 -15.68 12.48
C THR A 126 13.66 -15.16 13.68
N ARG A 127 14.69 -14.35 13.45
CA ARG A 127 15.60 -13.87 14.50
C ARG A 127 14.98 -12.67 15.25
N PRO A 128 14.90 -12.69 16.59
CA PRO A 128 14.37 -11.56 17.35
C PRO A 128 15.14 -10.25 17.09
N GLY A 129 14.39 -9.18 16.80
CA GLY A 129 14.94 -7.88 16.40
C GLY A 129 15.33 -7.79 14.91
N CYS A 130 14.89 -8.76 14.11
CA CYS A 130 14.98 -8.76 12.66
C CYS A 130 13.58 -8.92 12.04
N GLY A 131 13.50 -8.89 10.72
CA GLY A 131 12.27 -9.19 9.99
C GLY A 131 12.01 -8.23 8.83
N VAL A 132 10.85 -8.38 8.21
CA VAL A 132 10.37 -7.53 7.12
C VAL A 132 9.07 -6.89 7.59
N ASN A 133 8.99 -5.56 7.52
CA ASN A 133 7.79 -4.82 7.87
C ASN A 133 7.38 -3.94 6.68
N ALA A 134 6.10 -4.01 6.32
CA ALA A 134 5.46 -3.07 5.43
C ALA A 134 4.88 -1.93 6.27
N LEU A 135 5.23 -0.68 5.94
CA LEU A 135 4.71 0.50 6.60
C LEU A 135 3.33 0.81 6.02
N PRO A 136 2.26 0.84 6.85
CA PRO A 136 0.93 1.23 6.41
C PRO A 136 0.88 2.74 6.08
N GLU A 137 -0.09 3.14 5.27
CA GLU A 137 -0.33 4.54 4.90
C GLU A 137 -1.13 5.26 6.01
N GLU A 138 -2.20 4.61 6.50
CA GLU A 138 -3.17 5.19 7.43
C GLU A 138 -2.99 4.72 8.88
N ALA A 139 -3.45 5.55 9.83
CA ALA A 139 -3.19 5.38 11.27
C ALA A 139 -3.79 4.11 11.91
N ASN A 140 -4.76 3.45 11.26
CA ASN A 140 -5.48 2.30 11.80
C ASN A 140 -5.66 1.16 10.78
N GLU A 141 -4.81 1.07 9.74
CA GLU A 141 -4.90 -0.03 8.77
C GLU A 141 -4.77 -1.39 9.47
N GLN A 142 -3.81 -1.52 10.39
CA GLN A 142 -3.63 -2.74 11.16
C GLN A 142 -4.90 -3.08 11.95
N GLY A 143 -5.53 -2.09 12.60
CA GLY A 143 -6.77 -2.31 13.35
C GLY A 143 -7.94 -2.68 12.45
N ALA A 144 -8.04 -2.12 11.25
CA ALA A 144 -9.05 -2.49 10.27
C ALA A 144 -8.90 -3.96 9.82
N VAL A 145 -7.68 -4.38 9.48
CA VAL A 145 -7.37 -5.78 9.13
C VAL A 145 -7.63 -6.71 10.31
N ASP A 146 -7.22 -6.33 11.52
CA ASP A 146 -7.49 -7.09 12.74
C ASP A 146 -8.99 -7.29 13.00
N MET A 147 -9.82 -6.32 12.64
CA MET A 147 -11.27 -6.38 12.80
C MET A 147 -11.99 -7.02 11.61
N GLY A 148 -11.26 -7.61 10.66
CA GLY A 148 -11.87 -8.29 9.51
C GLY A 148 -12.41 -7.35 8.45
N VAL A 149 -11.89 -6.12 8.34
CA VAL A 149 -12.20 -5.18 7.24
C VAL A 149 -11.40 -5.56 5.99
N ALA A 150 -11.50 -6.83 5.60
CA ALA A 150 -10.98 -7.44 4.40
C ALA A 150 -11.91 -8.61 4.04
N SER A 151 -12.22 -8.77 2.76
CA SER A 151 -13.28 -9.67 2.30
C SER A 151 -13.04 -11.15 2.63
N GLU A 152 -11.78 -11.49 2.85
CA GLU A 152 -11.24 -12.81 3.09
C GLU A 152 -10.96 -13.09 4.58
N LEU A 153 -11.22 -12.14 5.48
CA LEU A 153 -10.90 -12.24 6.90
C LEU A 153 -12.13 -12.10 7.81
N LEU A 154 -12.13 -12.86 8.89
CA LEU A 154 -12.90 -12.60 10.10
C LEU A 154 -12.05 -11.78 11.09
N PRO A 155 -12.66 -11.14 12.10
CA PRO A 155 -11.89 -10.51 13.17
C PRO A 155 -10.87 -11.49 13.78
N GLY A 156 -9.67 -10.99 14.05
CA GLY A 156 -8.51 -11.79 14.48
C GLY A 156 -7.65 -12.31 13.32
N GLN A 157 -7.88 -11.84 12.09
CA GLN A 157 -7.20 -12.28 10.86
C GLN A 157 -7.39 -13.78 10.57
N ALA A 158 -8.46 -14.39 11.06
CA ALA A 158 -8.83 -15.75 10.66
C ALA A 158 -9.42 -15.72 9.25
N LEU A 159 -9.10 -16.70 8.40
CA LEU A 159 -9.66 -16.75 7.05
C LEU A 159 -11.18 -16.90 7.12
N TYR A 160 -11.91 -16.13 6.30
CA TYR A 160 -13.36 -16.16 6.26
C TYR A 160 -13.92 -17.52 5.79
N GLY A 161 -13.11 -18.32 5.09
CA GLY A 161 -13.43 -19.69 4.72
C GLY A 161 -13.23 -20.74 5.82
N ASP A 162 -12.64 -20.39 6.96
CA ASP A 162 -12.42 -21.31 8.07
C ASP A 162 -13.76 -21.66 8.76
N GLU A 163 -14.15 -22.93 8.72
CA GLU A 163 -15.45 -23.38 9.23
C GLU A 163 -15.61 -23.14 10.74
N ASP A 164 -14.55 -23.40 11.51
CA ASP A 164 -14.54 -23.22 12.96
C ASP A 164 -14.64 -21.73 13.34
N GLY A 165 -13.87 -20.88 12.66
CA GLY A 165 -13.96 -19.43 12.78
C GLY A 165 -15.36 -18.92 12.46
N ARG A 166 -15.93 -19.31 11.32
CA ARG A 166 -17.30 -18.93 10.93
C ARG A 166 -18.34 -19.37 11.95
N ALA A 167 -18.26 -20.62 12.43
CA ALA A 167 -19.19 -21.16 13.42
C ALA A 167 -19.14 -20.38 14.74
N LYS A 168 -17.93 -20.00 15.19
CA LYS A 168 -17.71 -19.16 16.36
C LYS A 168 -18.40 -17.79 16.22
N PHE A 169 -18.19 -17.09 15.11
CA PHE A 169 -18.80 -15.77 14.89
C PHE A 169 -20.31 -15.84 14.64
N ALA A 170 -20.79 -16.83 13.88
CA ALA A 170 -22.22 -17.09 13.68
C ALA A 170 -22.96 -17.31 15.02
N THR A 171 -22.36 -18.08 15.92
CA THR A 171 -22.89 -18.31 17.27
C THR A 171 -22.91 -17.02 18.09
N ALA A 172 -21.82 -16.25 18.05
CA ALA A 172 -21.70 -15.01 18.82
C ALA A 172 -22.69 -13.92 18.37
N TRP A 173 -22.91 -13.81 17.06
CA TRP A 173 -23.81 -12.83 16.44
C TRP A 173 -25.22 -13.36 16.23
N CYS A 174 -25.53 -14.57 16.70
CA CYS A 174 -26.85 -15.18 16.56
C CYS A 174 -27.40 -15.12 15.12
N CYS A 175 -26.52 -15.25 14.11
CA CYS A 175 -26.86 -15.07 12.71
C CYS A 175 -26.20 -16.13 11.83
N SER A 176 -26.73 -16.31 10.62
CA SER A 176 -26.08 -17.14 9.60
C SER A 176 -25.14 -16.26 8.78
N LEU A 177 -23.86 -16.62 8.74
CA LEU A 177 -22.89 -15.91 7.91
C LEU A 177 -23.05 -16.31 6.43
N PRO A 178 -23.00 -15.36 5.48
CA PRO A 178 -23.07 -15.66 4.05
C PRO A 178 -21.89 -16.54 3.62
N PRO A 179 -22.03 -17.36 2.57
CA PRO A 179 -20.92 -18.16 2.05
C PRO A 179 -19.70 -17.28 1.70
N PRO A 180 -18.46 -17.81 1.72
CA PRO A 180 -17.27 -17.04 1.35
C PRO A 180 -17.36 -16.42 -0.03
N ASP A 181 -17.99 -17.13 -0.98
CA ASP A 181 -18.27 -16.58 -2.30
C ASP A 181 -19.67 -15.96 -2.36
N PRO A 182 -19.82 -14.76 -2.97
CA PRO A 182 -18.80 -14.04 -3.71
C PRO A 182 -18.18 -12.86 -2.92
N SER A 183 -17.10 -13.09 -2.17
CA SER A 183 -16.24 -12.02 -1.65
C SER A 183 -15.67 -11.15 -2.79
N ALA A 184 -15.25 -9.92 -2.48
CA ALA A 184 -14.75 -9.00 -3.49
C ALA A 184 -13.78 -7.97 -2.91
N THR A 185 -12.67 -7.78 -3.62
CA THR A 185 -11.73 -6.67 -3.45
C THR A 185 -12.31 -5.37 -4.01
N LEU A 186 -11.71 -4.22 -3.70
CA LEU A 186 -12.15 -2.90 -4.20
C LEU A 186 -12.32 -2.89 -5.74
N MET A 187 -11.35 -3.42 -6.47
CA MET A 187 -11.39 -3.42 -7.93
C MET A 187 -12.48 -4.33 -8.49
N GLU A 188 -12.75 -5.45 -7.83
CA GLU A 188 -13.86 -6.35 -8.18
C GLU A 188 -15.21 -5.75 -7.83
N ILE A 189 -15.34 -5.03 -6.71
CA ILE A 189 -16.55 -4.27 -6.35
C ILE A 189 -16.86 -3.27 -7.45
N LEU A 190 -15.88 -2.45 -7.85
CA LEU A 190 -16.08 -1.46 -8.92
C LEU A 190 -16.48 -2.12 -10.25
N LYS A 191 -15.83 -3.25 -10.60
CA LYS A 191 -16.21 -4.05 -11.78
C LYS A 191 -17.64 -4.55 -11.69
N ARG A 192 -18.06 -5.12 -10.56
CA ARG A 192 -19.42 -5.64 -10.36
C ARG A 192 -20.47 -4.54 -10.34
N CYS A 193 -20.17 -3.34 -9.83
CA CYS A 193 -21.03 -2.17 -9.96
C CYS A 193 -21.23 -1.80 -11.45
N ARG A 194 -20.14 -1.70 -12.23
CA ARG A 194 -20.23 -1.44 -13.68
C ARG A 194 -20.98 -2.53 -14.45
N GLU A 195 -20.86 -3.78 -14.04
CA GLU A 195 -21.55 -4.90 -14.69
C GLU A 195 -23.01 -5.06 -14.21
N GLY A 196 -23.45 -4.27 -13.22
CA GLY A 196 -24.80 -4.34 -12.63
C GLY A 196 -24.99 -5.50 -11.65
N GLY A 197 -23.92 -6.18 -11.25
CA GLY A 197 -23.93 -7.24 -10.24
C GLY A 197 -24.00 -6.72 -8.80
N ILE A 198 -23.59 -5.48 -8.55
CA ILE A 198 -23.82 -4.76 -7.29
C ILE A 198 -24.77 -3.59 -7.57
N LYS A 199 -25.90 -3.56 -6.86
CA LYS A 199 -26.95 -2.53 -7.00
C LYS A 199 -26.91 -1.48 -5.91
N ALA A 200 -26.43 -1.84 -4.73
CA ALA A 200 -26.30 -0.94 -3.60
C ALA A 200 -24.86 -1.00 -3.10
N LEU A 201 -24.24 0.17 -2.89
CA LEU A 201 -22.90 0.28 -2.35
C LEU A 201 -22.92 1.23 -1.14
N TYR A 202 -22.39 0.76 -0.03
CA TYR A 202 -22.21 1.55 1.19
C TYR A 202 -20.71 1.79 1.42
N LEU A 203 -20.28 3.03 1.21
CA LEU A 203 -18.89 3.47 1.38
C LEU A 203 -18.74 4.20 2.72
N VAL A 204 -17.73 3.81 3.49
CA VAL A 204 -17.50 4.37 4.83
C VAL A 204 -16.06 4.87 4.91
N GLY A 205 -15.87 6.16 5.20
CA GLY A 205 -14.56 6.78 5.37
C GLY A 205 -13.68 6.79 4.12
N GLU A 206 -14.28 6.58 2.94
CA GLU A 206 -13.55 6.38 1.68
C GLU A 206 -13.96 7.35 0.58
N ASN A 207 -12.98 7.69 -0.27
CA ASN A 207 -13.16 8.62 -1.38
C ASN A 207 -12.48 8.10 -2.65
N PRO A 208 -12.94 6.96 -3.20
CA PRO A 208 -12.29 6.33 -4.35
C PRO A 208 -12.23 7.23 -5.59
N LEU A 209 -13.17 8.18 -5.75
CA LEU A 209 -13.14 9.13 -6.86
C LEU A 209 -11.95 10.10 -6.81
N ALA A 210 -11.44 10.42 -5.62
CA ALA A 210 -10.25 11.24 -5.44
C ALA A 210 -8.96 10.41 -5.41
N THR A 211 -9.04 9.15 -5.00
CA THR A 211 -7.85 8.31 -4.78
C THR A 211 -7.46 7.52 -6.03
N LEU A 212 -8.43 6.99 -6.78
CA LEU A 212 -8.19 6.12 -7.93
C LEU A 212 -8.12 6.90 -9.24
N PRO A 213 -7.32 6.46 -10.22
CA PRO A 213 -7.31 7.06 -11.55
C PRO A 213 -8.59 6.71 -12.34
N ALA A 214 -8.96 7.56 -13.30
CA ALA A 214 -10.13 7.35 -14.16
C ALA A 214 -10.13 6.00 -14.89
N SER A 215 -8.93 5.47 -15.19
CA SER A 215 -8.73 4.16 -15.82
C SER A 215 -9.33 2.98 -15.04
N THR A 216 -9.61 3.15 -13.74
CA THR A 216 -10.31 2.14 -12.92
C THR A 216 -11.80 2.03 -13.22
N GLY A 217 -12.38 3.00 -13.95
CA GLY A 217 -13.83 3.10 -14.15
C GLY A 217 -14.59 3.42 -12.87
N VAL A 218 -13.94 4.06 -11.88
CA VAL A 218 -14.53 4.38 -10.57
C VAL A 218 -15.79 5.26 -10.69
N ARG A 219 -15.75 6.32 -11.51
CA ARG A 219 -16.91 7.20 -11.71
C ARG A 219 -18.12 6.44 -12.24
N GLU A 220 -17.93 5.70 -13.34
CA GLU A 220 -18.98 4.90 -13.95
C GLU A 220 -19.57 3.88 -12.97
N ALA A 221 -18.72 3.22 -12.18
CA ALA A 221 -19.15 2.27 -11.15
C ALA A 221 -20.09 2.94 -10.13
N LEU A 222 -19.72 4.12 -9.62
CA LEU A 222 -20.48 4.84 -8.61
C LEU A 222 -21.77 5.46 -9.15
N GLU A 223 -21.79 5.91 -10.41
CA GLU A 223 -22.99 6.48 -11.05
C GLU A 223 -24.01 5.41 -11.46
N LYS A 224 -23.59 4.13 -11.59
CA LYS A 224 -24.45 3.04 -12.08
C LYS A 224 -25.23 2.31 -10.99
N VAL A 225 -24.80 2.37 -9.73
CA VAL A 225 -25.52 1.71 -8.63
C VAL A 225 -26.89 2.37 -8.40
N GLU A 226 -27.90 1.57 -8.07
CA GLU A 226 -29.26 2.03 -7.74
C GLU A 226 -29.30 2.75 -6.38
N LEU A 227 -28.36 2.44 -5.49
CA LEU A 227 -28.20 3.10 -4.20
C LEU A 227 -26.71 3.25 -3.87
N LEU A 228 -26.30 4.47 -3.53
CA LEU A 228 -24.96 4.82 -3.07
C LEU A 228 -25.10 5.54 -1.75
N VAL A 229 -24.63 4.92 -0.68
CA VAL A 229 -24.59 5.50 0.66
C VAL A 229 -23.14 5.85 0.97
N CYS A 230 -22.89 7.08 1.39
CA CYS A 230 -21.57 7.53 1.84
C CYS A 230 -21.64 7.96 3.29
N GLN A 231 -20.82 7.36 4.15
CA GLN A 231 -20.60 7.79 5.52
C GLN A 231 -19.23 8.41 5.64
N ASP A 232 -19.18 9.72 5.90
CA ASP A 232 -17.93 10.47 5.94
C ASP A 232 -18.12 11.71 6.85
N PRO A 233 -17.09 12.14 7.59
CA PRO A 233 -17.12 13.42 8.31
C PRO A 233 -17.19 14.64 7.39
N PHE A 234 -16.87 14.51 6.10
CA PHE A 234 -16.92 15.61 5.15
C PHE A 234 -17.64 15.21 3.86
N LEU A 235 -18.30 16.18 3.23
CA LEU A 235 -18.80 15.97 1.87
C LEU A 235 -17.62 15.90 0.89
N THR A 236 -17.29 14.68 0.47
CA THR A 236 -16.21 14.35 -0.48
C THR A 236 -16.69 14.37 -1.94
N GLU A 237 -15.78 14.26 -2.89
CA GLU A 237 -16.09 14.06 -4.31
C GLU A 237 -16.96 12.83 -4.52
N THR A 238 -16.67 11.72 -3.83
CA THR A 238 -17.50 10.52 -3.85
C THR A 238 -18.85 10.76 -3.19
N GLY A 239 -18.87 11.42 -2.02
CA GLY A 239 -20.11 11.76 -1.31
C GLY A 239 -21.07 12.64 -2.12
N ARG A 240 -20.56 13.49 -3.02
CA ARG A 240 -21.39 14.29 -3.94
C ARG A 240 -22.13 13.48 -5.00
N LEU A 241 -21.68 12.25 -5.28
CA LEU A 241 -22.39 11.31 -6.15
C LEU A 241 -23.40 10.45 -5.37
N ALA A 242 -23.35 10.48 -4.04
CA ALA A 242 -24.16 9.59 -3.21
C ALA A 242 -25.65 9.97 -3.25
N HIS A 243 -26.48 8.94 -3.18
CA HIS A 243 -27.93 9.09 -2.99
C HIS A 243 -28.25 9.46 -1.54
N VAL A 244 -27.45 8.97 -0.59
CA VAL A 244 -27.55 9.24 0.84
C VAL A 244 -26.17 9.54 1.41
N VAL A 245 -26.06 10.61 2.20
CA VAL A 245 -24.85 10.93 2.98
C VAL A 245 -25.19 10.84 4.46
N LEU A 246 -24.42 10.06 5.21
CA LEU A 246 -24.55 9.87 6.65
C LEU A 246 -23.37 10.58 7.34
N PRO A 247 -23.59 11.69 8.06
CA PRO A 247 -22.51 12.45 8.67
C PRO A 247 -21.88 11.68 9.83
N ALA A 248 -20.60 11.36 9.71
CA ALA A 248 -19.84 10.65 10.73
C ALA A 248 -18.97 11.61 11.55
N THR A 249 -18.61 11.24 12.78
CA THR A 249 -17.68 12.04 13.58
C THR A 249 -16.21 11.84 13.19
N THR A 250 -15.43 12.90 13.36
CA THR A 250 -13.96 12.89 13.22
C THR A 250 -13.29 12.21 14.41
N PHE A 251 -11.97 11.95 14.30
CA PHE A 251 -11.18 11.38 15.41
C PHE A 251 -11.22 12.22 16.69
N ALA A 252 -11.45 13.54 16.58
CA ALA A 252 -11.47 14.46 17.71
C ALA A 252 -12.80 14.43 18.48
N GLU A 253 -13.84 13.85 17.90
CA GLU A 253 -15.20 13.82 18.45
C GLU A 253 -15.60 12.41 18.91
N LYS A 254 -14.80 11.39 18.59
CA LYS A 254 -15.13 9.99 18.90
C LYS A 254 -14.22 9.35 19.92
N ASP A 255 -14.85 8.43 20.62
CA ASP A 255 -14.21 7.54 21.58
C ASP A 255 -13.92 6.20 20.89
N GLY A 256 -12.70 5.68 21.02
CA GLY A 256 -12.34 4.41 20.39
C GLY A 256 -10.87 4.06 20.54
N THR A 257 -10.34 3.29 19.59
CA THR A 257 -8.95 2.87 19.56
C THR A 257 -8.39 2.84 18.14
N PHE A 258 -7.09 3.07 18.01
CA PHE A 258 -6.33 2.79 16.79
C PHE A 258 -5.20 1.80 17.08
N THR A 259 -5.01 0.83 16.21
CA THR A 259 -3.91 -0.13 16.26
C THR A 259 -2.84 0.32 15.26
N ASN A 260 -1.65 0.62 15.77
CA ASN A 260 -0.53 1.09 14.95
C ASN A 260 0.19 -0.08 14.25
N LEU A 261 1.21 0.24 13.44
CA LEU A 261 2.01 -0.73 12.69
C LEU A 261 2.71 -1.80 13.54
N GLU A 262 2.96 -1.52 14.82
CA GLU A 262 3.61 -2.48 15.73
C GLU A 262 2.59 -3.47 16.32
N GLY A 263 1.29 -3.30 16.01
CA GLY A 263 0.20 -4.03 16.65
C GLY A 263 -0.23 -3.43 17.99
N LYS A 264 0.24 -2.23 18.33
CA LYS A 264 -0.09 -1.56 19.59
C LYS A 264 -1.42 -0.84 19.49
N VAL A 265 -2.36 -1.23 20.35
CA VAL A 265 -3.66 -0.56 20.50
C VAL A 265 -3.50 0.71 21.33
N ASN A 266 -3.83 1.86 20.74
CA ASN A 266 -3.80 3.18 21.35
C ASN A 266 -5.22 3.71 21.53
N ARG A 267 -5.47 4.34 22.68
CA ARG A 267 -6.78 4.91 23.02
C ARG A 267 -6.99 6.25 22.34
N VAL A 268 -8.13 6.41 21.66
CA VAL A 268 -8.66 7.69 21.18
C VAL A 268 -9.75 8.16 22.15
N ARG A 269 -9.71 9.44 22.52
CA ARG A 269 -10.69 10.08 23.40
C ARG A 269 -11.25 11.31 22.71
N PRO A 270 -12.56 11.59 22.88
CA PRO A 270 -13.15 12.81 22.37
C PRO A 270 -12.50 14.03 23.05
N ALA A 271 -12.13 15.00 22.24
CA ALA A 271 -11.68 16.34 22.64
C ALA A 271 -12.72 17.41 22.29
N LEU A 272 -13.68 17.08 21.43
CA LEU A 272 -14.78 17.92 20.98
C LEU A 272 -16.09 17.13 21.10
N GLU A 273 -17.20 17.86 21.23
CA GLU A 273 -18.54 17.28 21.06
C GLU A 273 -18.81 17.05 19.57
N PRO A 274 -19.61 16.03 19.19
CA PRO A 274 -20.02 15.81 17.81
C PRO A 274 -20.62 17.05 17.16
N TYR A 275 -20.17 17.37 15.94
CA TYR A 275 -20.69 18.48 15.17
C TYR A 275 -22.13 18.21 14.68
N GLU A 276 -23.07 19.07 15.10
CA GLU A 276 -24.48 19.01 14.70
C GLU A 276 -25.11 17.62 14.87
N GLU A 277 -25.54 16.99 13.76
CA GLU A 277 -26.18 15.67 13.74
C GLU A 277 -25.19 14.52 13.50
N ALA A 278 -23.89 14.83 13.42
CA ALA A 278 -22.87 13.80 13.20
C ALA A 278 -22.87 12.77 14.33
N ARG A 279 -22.69 11.51 13.96
CA ARG A 279 -22.67 10.38 14.90
C ARG A 279 -21.38 9.59 14.76
N PRO A 280 -20.87 8.97 15.84
CA PRO A 280 -19.85 7.94 15.74
C PRO A 280 -20.23 6.86 14.72
N ASP A 281 -19.24 6.39 13.96
CA ASP A 281 -19.46 5.42 12.88
C ASP A 281 -20.24 4.18 13.36
N TRP A 282 -19.95 3.70 14.57
CA TRP A 282 -20.60 2.53 15.17
C TRP A 282 -22.07 2.77 15.53
N GLU A 283 -22.48 3.98 15.91
CA GLU A 283 -23.88 4.31 16.18
C GLU A 283 -24.69 4.24 14.88
N ILE A 284 -24.12 4.73 13.78
CA ILE A 284 -24.74 4.67 12.46
C ILE A 284 -24.92 3.21 12.02
N PHE A 285 -23.88 2.38 12.18
CA PHE A 285 -23.98 0.94 11.90
C PHE A 285 -25.03 0.24 12.76
N ALA A 286 -25.07 0.53 14.06
CA ALA A 286 -26.04 -0.08 14.98
C ALA A 286 -27.49 0.31 14.63
N ALA A 287 -27.72 1.59 14.31
CA ALA A 287 -29.01 2.09 13.88
C ALA A 287 -29.45 1.46 12.55
N LEU A 288 -28.54 1.35 11.58
CA LEU A 288 -28.83 0.72 10.29
C LEU A 288 -29.13 -0.78 10.46
N GLY A 289 -28.32 -1.51 11.22
CA GLY A 289 -28.55 -2.93 11.52
C GLY A 289 -29.92 -3.15 12.16
N THR A 290 -30.25 -2.34 13.17
CA THR A 290 -31.56 -2.40 13.85
C THR A 290 -32.70 -2.08 12.88
N GLY A 291 -32.55 -1.06 12.03
CA GLY A 291 -33.53 -0.71 11.00
C GLY A 291 -33.72 -1.80 9.93
N LEU A 292 -32.70 -2.64 9.68
CA LEU A 292 -32.76 -3.79 8.78
C LEU A 292 -33.25 -5.08 9.47
N GLY A 293 -33.61 -5.02 10.75
CA GLY A 293 -34.17 -6.15 11.50
C GLY A 293 -33.14 -6.99 12.27
N TYR A 294 -31.90 -6.52 12.42
CA TYR A 294 -30.88 -7.11 13.27
C TYR A 294 -30.57 -6.17 14.45
N PRO A 295 -31.16 -6.39 15.64
CA PRO A 295 -30.95 -5.51 16.79
C PRO A 295 -29.48 -5.46 17.21
N MET A 296 -28.91 -4.24 17.23
CA MET A 296 -27.54 -3.98 17.69
C MET A 296 -27.58 -3.02 18.88
N GLU A 297 -27.55 -3.58 20.10
CA GLU A 297 -27.69 -2.83 21.34
C GLU A 297 -26.31 -2.47 21.91
N TYR A 298 -25.73 -1.38 21.41
CA TYR A 298 -24.53 -0.77 21.97
C TYR A 298 -24.87 0.63 22.49
N GLU A 299 -24.53 0.93 23.73
CA GLU A 299 -24.71 2.25 24.36
C GLU A 299 -23.42 3.09 24.29
N ALA A 300 -22.27 2.43 24.22
CA ALA A 300 -20.97 3.08 24.11
C ALA A 300 -19.96 2.22 23.33
N ALA A 301 -18.87 2.86 22.86
CA ALA A 301 -17.79 2.17 22.17
C ALA A 301 -17.16 1.03 23.01
N GLN A 302 -17.20 1.13 24.33
CA GLN A 302 -16.73 0.10 25.26
C GLN A 302 -17.54 -1.19 25.16
N ASP A 303 -18.80 -1.14 24.70
CA ASP A 303 -19.63 -2.33 24.55
C ASP A 303 -19.12 -3.18 23.37
N VAL A 304 -18.81 -2.51 22.26
CA VAL A 304 -18.13 -3.11 21.10
C VAL A 304 -16.76 -3.66 21.51
N GLN A 305 -15.98 -2.93 22.31
CA GLN A 305 -14.69 -3.41 22.82
C GLN A 305 -14.84 -4.66 23.69
N ARG A 306 -15.88 -4.74 24.54
CA ARG A 306 -16.16 -5.93 25.36
C ARG A 306 -16.50 -7.15 24.50
N GLU A 307 -17.27 -6.96 23.43
CA GLU A 307 -17.54 -8.03 22.47
C GLU A 307 -16.26 -8.49 21.77
N ILE A 308 -15.44 -7.55 21.28
CA ILE A 308 -14.13 -7.86 20.68
C ILE A 308 -13.25 -8.63 21.68
N MET A 309 -13.16 -8.23 22.95
CA MET A 309 -12.38 -8.95 23.97
C MET A 309 -12.89 -10.38 24.21
N LYS A 310 -14.21 -10.60 24.13
CA LYS A 310 -14.80 -11.92 24.27
C LYS A 310 -14.45 -12.82 23.08
N LEU A 311 -14.43 -12.27 21.87
CA LEU A 311 -14.16 -13.00 20.63
C LEU A 311 -12.67 -13.12 20.32
N LEU A 312 -11.87 -12.14 20.71
CA LEU A 312 -10.42 -12.04 20.51
C LEU A 312 -9.73 -11.79 21.86
N PRO A 313 -9.62 -12.81 22.73
CA PRO A 313 -8.94 -12.67 24.01
C PRO A 313 -7.51 -12.16 23.82
N GLY A 314 -7.17 -11.09 24.55
CA GLY A 314 -5.85 -10.47 24.50
C GLY A 314 -5.65 -9.39 23.43
N TYR A 315 -6.68 -9.04 22.66
CA TYR A 315 -6.56 -7.99 21.63
C TYR A 315 -6.12 -6.63 22.20
N TYR A 316 -6.74 -6.21 23.31
CA TYR A 316 -6.47 -4.92 23.96
C TYR A 316 -5.36 -4.96 25.02
N ASN A 317 -4.43 -5.94 24.95
CA ASN A 317 -3.31 -6.03 25.89
C ASN A 317 -2.57 -4.68 25.98
N LEU A 318 -2.74 -3.99 27.12
CA LEU A 318 -2.51 -2.57 27.37
C LEU A 318 -1.14 -2.03 26.86
N GLY A 319 -1.04 -1.80 25.56
CA GLY A 319 0.17 -1.29 24.92
C GLY A 319 1.26 -2.32 24.61
N GLU A 320 1.01 -3.62 24.83
CA GLU A 320 1.93 -4.71 24.48
C GLU A 320 1.42 -5.45 23.24
N PRO A 321 2.02 -5.23 22.06
CA PRO A 321 1.60 -5.93 20.86
C PRO A 321 1.83 -7.44 20.99
N ARG A 322 0.93 -8.23 20.41
CA ARG A 322 1.11 -9.68 20.33
C ARG A 322 2.36 -9.98 19.48
N PRO A 323 3.33 -10.76 19.99
CA PRO A 323 4.50 -11.12 19.19
C PRO A 323 4.07 -11.89 17.94
N VAL A 324 4.49 -11.40 16.78
CA VAL A 324 4.37 -12.14 15.52
C VAL A 324 5.66 -12.94 15.33
N THR A 325 5.57 -14.25 15.50
CA THR A 325 6.69 -15.16 15.22
C THR A 325 6.53 -15.68 13.80
N ALA A 326 7.48 -15.36 12.93
CA ALA A 326 7.52 -15.92 11.59
C ALA A 326 7.64 -17.46 11.65
N GLN A 327 6.81 -18.16 10.88
CA GLN A 327 6.81 -19.62 10.76
C GLN A 327 7.11 -20.00 9.30
N PRO A 328 8.40 -19.95 8.90
CA PRO A 328 8.78 -20.14 7.50
C PRO A 328 8.50 -21.56 6.98
N GLU A 329 8.36 -22.56 7.85
CA GLU A 329 8.23 -23.97 7.46
C GLU A 329 7.01 -24.20 6.57
N GLY A 330 5.86 -23.59 6.93
CA GLY A 330 4.65 -23.67 6.13
C GLY A 330 4.83 -23.04 4.76
N TYR A 331 5.38 -21.82 4.72
CA TYR A 331 5.65 -21.09 3.49
C TYR A 331 6.63 -21.85 2.56
N LEU A 332 7.73 -22.36 3.10
CA LEU A 332 8.78 -23.03 2.32
C LEU A 332 8.38 -24.43 1.83
N ARG A 333 7.45 -25.12 2.52
CA ARG A 333 6.96 -26.45 2.13
C ARG A 333 5.74 -26.40 1.22
N ASN A 334 4.94 -25.34 1.28
CA ASN A 334 3.68 -25.23 0.57
C ASN A 334 3.83 -24.38 -0.70
N GLY A 335 4.17 -25.03 -1.83
CA GLY A 335 4.14 -24.37 -3.15
C GLY A 335 5.41 -23.60 -3.52
N TYR A 336 6.27 -23.26 -2.56
CA TYR A 336 7.49 -22.47 -2.79
C TYR A 336 8.30 -22.90 -4.02
N VAL A 337 8.65 -24.18 -4.12
CA VAL A 337 9.47 -24.73 -5.21
C VAL A 337 8.82 -24.53 -6.58
N ARG A 338 7.48 -24.55 -6.65
CA ARG A 338 6.72 -24.34 -7.91
C ARG A 338 6.62 -22.86 -8.27
N GLU A 339 6.60 -21.98 -7.28
CA GLU A 339 6.25 -20.56 -7.45
C GLU A 339 7.49 -19.65 -7.53
N VAL A 340 8.61 -20.02 -6.90
CA VAL A 340 9.79 -19.16 -6.78
C VAL A 340 10.35 -18.73 -8.13
N ALA A 341 10.36 -19.61 -9.14
CA ALA A 341 10.89 -19.28 -10.46
C ALA A 341 10.16 -18.09 -11.12
N ALA A 342 8.83 -18.01 -10.97
CA ALA A 342 8.04 -16.93 -11.53
C ALA A 342 8.37 -15.58 -10.87
N ARG A 343 8.70 -15.58 -9.57
CA ARG A 343 9.05 -14.37 -8.80
C ARG A 343 10.38 -13.74 -9.21
N TYR A 344 11.24 -14.47 -9.92
CA TYR A 344 12.53 -14.00 -10.45
C TYR A 344 12.58 -14.05 -11.98
N ALA A 345 11.43 -14.18 -12.65
CA ALA A 345 11.39 -14.16 -14.11
C ALA A 345 11.81 -12.78 -14.66
N ALA A 346 12.42 -12.77 -15.85
CA ALA A 346 12.77 -11.53 -16.52
C ALA A 346 11.49 -10.75 -16.88
N GLY A 347 11.30 -9.58 -16.27
CA GLY A 347 10.16 -8.73 -16.57
C GLY A 347 10.22 -8.06 -17.95
N ALA A 348 9.08 -7.57 -18.42
CA ALA A 348 8.92 -6.93 -19.74
C ALA A 348 9.92 -5.80 -20.03
N GLU A 349 10.33 -5.66 -21.28
CA GLU A 349 11.28 -4.64 -21.76
C GLU A 349 10.83 -3.19 -21.46
N ALA A 350 11.81 -2.30 -21.30
CA ALA A 350 11.54 -0.89 -21.08
C ALA A 350 10.96 -0.26 -22.35
N ASP A 351 9.89 0.51 -22.22
CA ASP A 351 9.32 1.24 -23.34
C ASP A 351 10.20 2.44 -23.72
N GLY A 352 10.90 2.32 -24.85
CA GLY A 352 11.77 3.36 -25.39
C GLY A 352 11.04 4.62 -25.88
N ALA A 353 9.73 4.55 -26.17
CA ALA A 353 8.96 5.71 -26.62
C ALA A 353 8.66 6.70 -25.47
N ARG A 354 8.72 6.24 -24.23
CA ARG A 354 8.37 7.00 -23.02
C ARG A 354 9.52 6.87 -22.00
N PRO A 355 10.60 7.64 -22.17
CA PRO A 355 11.85 7.43 -21.43
C PRO A 355 11.79 7.82 -19.95
N PHE A 356 10.82 8.65 -19.54
CA PHE A 356 10.70 9.11 -18.16
C PHE A 356 9.73 8.24 -17.36
N THR A 357 10.00 8.07 -16.06
CA THR A 357 9.02 7.55 -15.08
C THR A 357 8.43 8.72 -14.31
N LEU A 358 7.12 8.92 -14.43
CA LEU A 358 6.35 9.76 -13.53
C LEU A 358 6.03 8.99 -12.26
N THR A 359 6.42 9.54 -11.11
CA THR A 359 6.11 9.06 -9.77
C THR A 359 5.05 9.97 -9.15
N ILE A 360 3.98 9.36 -8.64
CA ILE A 360 2.91 10.04 -7.92
C ILE A 360 3.03 9.61 -6.46
N GLY A 361 3.25 10.56 -5.55
CA GLY A 361 3.48 10.18 -4.16
C GLY A 361 3.36 11.31 -3.15
N GLN A 362 3.66 10.98 -1.91
CA GLN A 362 3.39 11.83 -0.76
C GLN A 362 4.43 12.94 -0.53
N VAL A 363 3.99 13.98 0.18
CA VAL A 363 4.83 15.07 0.71
C VAL A 363 4.55 15.22 2.19
N LEU A 364 5.55 15.65 2.96
CA LEU A 364 5.53 15.64 4.43
C LEU A 364 4.28 16.29 5.08
N TYR A 365 3.80 17.40 4.53
CA TYR A 365 2.74 18.20 5.14
C TYR A 365 1.32 17.72 4.82
N HIS A 366 1.21 16.75 3.92
CA HIS A 366 -0.08 16.22 3.51
C HIS A 366 -0.07 14.71 3.70
N SER A 367 -0.96 14.23 4.57
CA SER A 367 -1.21 12.82 4.82
C SER A 367 -2.43 12.31 4.06
N GLY A 368 -2.94 13.08 3.09
CA GLY A 368 -4.14 12.73 2.32
C GLY A 368 -5.38 13.58 2.65
N LYS A 369 -6.55 13.00 2.35
CA LYS A 369 -7.86 13.60 2.00
C LYS A 369 -8.34 14.80 2.85
N LEU A 370 -7.96 14.87 4.13
CA LEU A 370 -8.37 15.95 5.05
C LEU A 370 -7.32 17.07 5.19
N SER A 371 -6.04 16.75 5.01
CA SER A 371 -4.93 17.70 5.23
C SER A 371 -4.99 18.90 4.28
N THR A 372 -5.57 18.73 3.08
CA THR A 372 -5.79 19.80 2.09
C THR A 372 -6.90 20.77 2.50
N ARG A 373 -7.68 20.46 3.55
CA ARG A 373 -8.68 21.35 4.15
C ARG A 373 -8.12 22.19 5.30
N ALA A 374 -6.93 21.86 5.81
CA ALA A 374 -6.28 22.60 6.88
C ALA A 374 -5.49 23.80 6.32
N SER A 375 -5.95 25.02 6.60
CA SER A 375 -5.35 26.25 6.09
C SER A 375 -3.85 26.38 6.40
N GLY A 376 -3.43 25.99 7.60
CA GLY A 376 -2.01 26.01 8.00
C GLY A 376 -1.14 25.06 7.16
N LEU A 377 -1.63 23.85 6.84
CA LEU A 377 -0.89 22.89 6.02
C LEU A 377 -0.82 23.36 4.55
N VAL A 378 -1.92 23.90 4.03
CA VAL A 378 -1.97 24.48 2.68
C VAL A 378 -1.03 25.69 2.54
N GLN A 379 -0.86 26.49 3.60
CA GLN A 379 0.12 27.58 3.61
C GLN A 379 1.56 27.06 3.58
N LEU A 380 1.86 25.96 4.30
CA LEU A 380 3.19 25.35 4.31
C LEU A 380 3.52 24.66 2.99
N TYR A 381 2.53 24.02 2.35
CA TYR A 381 2.71 23.34 1.06
C TYR A 381 1.46 23.49 0.17
N PRO A 382 1.33 24.59 -0.58
CA PRO A 382 0.20 24.74 -1.49
C PRO A 382 0.32 23.81 -2.69
N SER A 383 -0.82 23.48 -3.33
CA SER A 383 -0.78 22.87 -4.66
C SER A 383 -0.10 23.84 -5.62
N LYS A 384 1.06 23.45 -6.15
CA LYS A 384 1.76 24.26 -7.15
C LYS A 384 1.32 23.95 -8.57
N GLY A 385 0.65 22.81 -8.79
CA GLY A 385 0.28 22.34 -10.13
C GLY A 385 1.49 22.14 -11.07
N ARG A 386 2.66 21.78 -10.52
CA ARG A 386 3.93 21.73 -11.26
C ARG A 386 4.50 20.31 -11.29
N LEU A 387 4.99 19.91 -12.46
CA LEU A 387 5.76 18.70 -12.65
C LEU A 387 7.19 18.93 -12.15
N GLN A 388 7.63 18.16 -11.17
CA GLN A 388 9.00 18.22 -10.67
C GLN A 388 9.91 17.31 -11.50
N MET A 389 11.04 17.83 -11.95
CA MET A 389 12.00 17.10 -12.78
C MET A 389 13.44 17.36 -12.35
N ASN A 390 14.33 16.42 -12.63
CA ASN A 390 15.76 16.63 -12.43
C ASN A 390 16.28 17.79 -13.32
N PRO A 391 17.12 18.70 -12.79
CA PRO A 391 17.65 19.83 -13.56
C PRO A 391 18.47 19.46 -14.80
N GLU A 392 19.20 18.34 -14.78
CA GLU A 392 19.97 17.87 -15.94
C GLU A 392 19.04 17.40 -17.06
N ASP A 393 17.92 16.76 -16.71
CA ASP A 393 16.93 16.34 -17.69
C ASP A 393 16.22 17.55 -18.32
N LEU A 394 15.89 18.57 -17.50
CA LEU A 394 15.35 19.85 -18.00
C LEU A 394 16.33 20.54 -18.96
N ALA A 395 17.62 20.58 -18.61
CA ALA A 395 18.66 21.15 -19.46
C ALA A 395 18.82 20.37 -20.78
N GLN A 396 18.83 19.03 -20.72
CA GLN A 396 18.91 18.16 -21.89
C GLN A 396 17.71 18.36 -22.84
N LEU A 397 16.52 18.58 -22.28
CA LEU A 397 15.30 18.84 -23.05
C LEU A 397 15.14 20.32 -23.47
N GLN A 398 16.05 21.21 -23.07
CA GLN A 398 15.96 22.66 -23.31
C GLN A 398 14.66 23.29 -22.76
N ILE A 399 14.24 22.81 -21.58
CA ILE A 399 13.04 23.26 -20.86
C ILE A 399 13.48 24.10 -19.67
N GLY A 400 13.03 25.35 -19.63
CA GLY A 400 13.30 26.26 -18.51
C GLY A 400 12.39 25.98 -17.30
N PRO A 401 12.73 26.50 -16.11
CA PRO A 401 11.81 26.52 -14.99
C PRO A 401 10.52 27.25 -15.36
N GLN A 402 9.36 26.70 -15.00
CA GLN A 402 8.01 27.23 -15.31
C GLN A 402 7.57 27.16 -16.77
N ASP A 403 8.40 26.64 -17.69
CA ASP A 403 7.95 26.34 -19.05
C ASP A 403 6.81 25.32 -18.99
N VAL A 404 5.87 25.46 -19.92
CA VAL A 404 4.78 24.50 -20.08
C VAL A 404 5.29 23.33 -20.91
N VAL A 405 5.03 22.13 -20.41
CA VAL A 405 5.39 20.87 -21.08
C VAL A 405 4.14 20.03 -21.24
N ARG A 406 4.07 19.30 -22.35
CA ARG A 406 3.11 18.21 -22.54
C ARG A 406 3.72 16.92 -22.03
N VAL A 407 3.07 16.33 -21.02
CA VAL A 407 3.37 15.04 -20.42
C VAL A 407 2.42 14.01 -21.03
N THR A 408 2.95 13.03 -21.77
CA THR A 408 2.14 12.06 -22.52
C THR A 408 2.40 10.64 -22.02
N SER A 409 1.34 9.90 -21.67
CA SER A 409 1.36 8.48 -21.32
C SER A 409 0.52 7.65 -22.31
N ALA A 410 0.27 6.37 -22.01
CA ALA A 410 -0.67 5.55 -22.79
C ALA A 410 -2.13 6.01 -22.65
N ASN A 411 -2.46 6.61 -21.50
CA ASN A 411 -3.83 6.92 -21.11
C ASN A 411 -4.23 8.36 -21.40
N GLY A 412 -3.29 9.18 -21.87
CA GLY A 412 -3.59 10.55 -22.27
C GLY A 412 -2.38 11.47 -22.20
N ALA A 413 -2.66 12.78 -22.25
CA ALA A 413 -1.65 13.80 -22.09
C ALA A 413 -2.18 14.97 -21.25
N LEU A 414 -1.29 15.61 -20.49
CA LEU A 414 -1.58 16.81 -19.70
C LEU A 414 -0.51 17.87 -19.95
N GLU A 415 -0.92 19.14 -19.88
CA GLU A 415 0.00 20.28 -19.95
C GLU A 415 0.26 20.82 -18.55
N LEU A 416 1.53 20.85 -18.16
CA LEU A 416 1.97 21.21 -16.80
C LEU A 416 3.14 22.18 -16.88
N ARG A 417 3.26 23.06 -15.90
CA ARG A 417 4.49 23.83 -15.70
C ARG A 417 5.54 22.97 -15.02
N THR A 418 6.81 23.19 -15.33
CA THR A 418 7.92 22.46 -14.69
C THR A 418 8.50 23.18 -13.47
N GLU A 419 9.04 22.40 -12.55
CA GLU A 419 9.84 22.86 -11.41
C GLU A 419 11.10 21.98 -11.28
N PRO A 420 12.30 22.56 -11.20
CA PRO A 420 13.51 21.78 -10.96
C PRO A 420 13.49 21.17 -9.55
N ASN A 421 13.88 19.90 -9.43
CA ASN A 421 14.05 19.21 -8.16
C ASN A 421 15.34 18.36 -8.18
N HIS A 422 16.34 18.81 -7.42
CA HIS A 422 17.65 18.16 -7.30
C HIS A 422 17.62 16.85 -6.53
N ASP A 423 16.54 16.57 -5.78
CA ASP A 423 16.40 15.32 -5.04
C ASP A 423 15.91 14.17 -5.95
N LEU A 424 15.54 14.42 -7.20
CA LEU A 424 15.09 13.37 -8.13
C LEU A 424 16.26 12.76 -8.90
N ALA A 425 16.26 11.43 -9.05
CA ALA A 425 17.14 10.77 -10.00
C ALA A 425 16.81 11.19 -11.45
N ARG A 426 17.80 11.13 -12.34
CA ARG A 426 17.58 11.37 -13.79
C ARG A 426 16.59 10.36 -14.36
N GLY A 427 15.83 10.79 -15.37
CA GLY A 427 14.74 10.02 -15.95
C GLY A 427 13.49 9.95 -15.07
N THR A 428 13.45 10.67 -13.94
CA THR A 428 12.31 10.67 -13.01
C THR A 428 11.59 12.01 -13.00
N CYS A 429 10.26 11.94 -13.08
CA CYS A 429 9.36 13.05 -12.83
C CYS A 429 8.57 12.78 -11.54
N PHE A 430 8.20 13.80 -10.78
CA PHE A 430 7.41 13.66 -9.56
C PHE A 430 6.23 14.63 -9.52
N PHE A 431 5.09 14.16 -9.01
CA PHE A 431 3.93 14.99 -8.72
C PHE A 431 3.28 14.59 -7.37
N PRO A 432 2.95 15.54 -6.48
CA PRO A 432 2.26 15.25 -5.22
C PRO A 432 0.85 14.69 -5.43
N GLU A 433 0.52 13.58 -4.79
CA GLU A 433 -0.75 12.88 -5.01
C GLU A 433 -2.00 13.49 -4.33
N HIS A 434 -1.77 14.43 -3.42
CA HIS A 434 -2.79 15.00 -2.54
C HIS A 434 -3.74 15.96 -3.23
N PHE A 435 -3.38 16.41 -4.44
CA PHE A 435 -4.13 17.38 -5.22
C PHE A 435 -4.66 16.71 -6.48
N ASN A 436 -5.97 16.85 -6.73
CA ASN A 436 -6.63 16.26 -7.89
C ASN A 436 -6.66 17.19 -9.11
N GLU A 437 -6.24 18.45 -8.93
CA GLU A 437 -6.08 19.41 -10.02
C GLU A 437 -4.61 19.82 -10.13
N PRO A 438 -3.98 19.58 -11.30
CA PRO A 438 -4.45 18.80 -12.46
C PRO A 438 -4.56 17.29 -12.19
N PRO A 439 -5.35 16.52 -12.99
CA PRO A 439 -5.68 15.11 -12.73
C PRO A 439 -4.53 14.16 -13.12
N ILE A 440 -3.39 14.31 -12.46
CA ILE A 440 -2.14 13.60 -12.81
C ILE A 440 -2.29 12.07 -12.79
N LYS A 441 -3.15 11.55 -11.90
CA LYS A 441 -3.40 10.12 -11.71
C LYS A 441 -3.96 9.48 -12.97
N ASP A 442 -4.69 10.22 -13.80
CA ASP A 442 -5.30 9.71 -15.03
C ASP A 442 -4.26 9.37 -16.12
N LEU A 443 -3.02 9.86 -15.98
CA LEU A 443 -1.91 9.42 -16.82
C LEU A 443 -1.42 8.00 -16.48
N ALA A 444 -1.69 7.49 -15.28
CA ALA A 444 -1.25 6.18 -14.85
C ALA A 444 -2.19 5.06 -15.33
N GLU A 445 -1.59 3.95 -15.73
CA GLU A 445 -2.32 2.69 -15.90
C GLU A 445 -2.51 2.04 -14.54
N CYS A 446 -3.70 1.49 -14.31
CA CYS A 446 -3.99 0.74 -13.09
C CYS A 446 -3.87 -0.75 -13.37
N VAL A 447 -2.80 -1.37 -12.87
CA VAL A 447 -2.60 -2.83 -12.93
C VAL A 447 -2.96 -3.42 -11.57
N VAL A 448 -3.85 -4.40 -11.56
CA VAL A 448 -4.30 -5.04 -10.31
C VAL A 448 -3.46 -6.28 -10.04
N ASP A 449 -2.88 -6.37 -8.84
CA ASP A 449 -2.18 -7.57 -8.41
C ASP A 449 -3.18 -8.74 -8.29
N PRO A 450 -2.93 -9.88 -8.98
CA PRO A 450 -3.92 -10.95 -9.07
C PRO A 450 -4.10 -11.72 -7.75
N THR A 451 -3.16 -11.61 -6.82
CA THR A 451 -3.20 -12.32 -5.54
C THR A 451 -3.88 -11.50 -4.47
N THR A 452 -3.53 -10.22 -4.38
CA THR A 452 -3.95 -9.31 -3.30
C THR A 452 -5.10 -8.39 -3.71
N GLY A 453 -5.37 -8.24 -5.01
CA GLY A 453 -6.34 -7.28 -5.53
C GLY A 453 -5.90 -5.81 -5.39
N VAL A 454 -4.66 -5.56 -4.96
CA VAL A 454 -4.13 -4.20 -4.77
C VAL A 454 -3.90 -3.55 -6.14
N PRO A 455 -4.46 -2.34 -6.39
CA PRO A 455 -4.21 -1.61 -7.62
C PRO A 455 -2.88 -0.85 -7.58
N ALA A 456 -2.03 -1.06 -8.60
CA ALA A 456 -0.79 -0.35 -8.83
C ALA A 456 -0.98 0.75 -9.89
N PHE A 457 -0.88 2.01 -9.49
CA PHE A 457 -1.07 3.20 -10.35
C PHE A 457 -0.24 4.42 -9.91
N LYS A 458 0.71 4.25 -8.98
CA LYS A 458 1.57 5.35 -8.49
C LYS A 458 2.72 5.68 -9.47
N LEU A 459 2.85 4.92 -10.56
CA LEU A 459 3.85 5.12 -11.61
C LEU A 459 3.19 5.20 -12.99
N ALA A 460 3.77 6.02 -13.86
CA ALA A 460 3.45 6.03 -15.28
C ALA A 460 4.72 6.23 -16.13
N ARG A 461 4.85 5.50 -17.23
CA ARG A 461 5.86 5.82 -18.25
C ARG A 461 5.36 6.99 -19.08
N VAL A 462 6.17 8.03 -19.21
CA VAL A 462 5.80 9.27 -19.90
C VAL A 462 6.87 9.78 -20.85
N ALA A 463 6.41 10.48 -21.89
CA ALA A 463 7.22 11.33 -22.74
C ALA A 463 6.98 12.80 -22.35
N ILE A 464 8.06 13.59 -22.33
CA ILE A 464 8.03 15.01 -22.00
C ILE A 464 8.41 15.79 -23.26
N THR A 465 7.54 16.70 -23.68
CA THR A 465 7.79 17.58 -24.82
C THR A 465 7.48 19.02 -24.42
N LYS A 466 8.28 19.97 -24.92
CA LYS A 466 7.98 21.39 -24.74
C LYS A 466 6.70 21.72 -25.50
N ALA A 467 5.73 22.33 -24.82
CA ALA A 467 4.42 22.66 -25.40
C ALA A 467 4.51 23.83 -26.38
#